data_AF-A0A5A7MV98-F1
#
_entry.id   AF-A0A5A7MV98-F1
#
_cell.length_a   1.000
_cell.length_b   1.000
_cell.length_c   1.000
_cell.angle_alpha   90.00
_cell.angle_beta   90.00
_cell.angle_gamma   90.00
#
_symmetry.space_group_name_H-M   'P 1'
#
loop_
_entity.id
_entity.type
_entity.pdbx_description
1 polymer ?
#
loop_
_entity_poly.entity_id
_entity_poly.type
_entity_poly.pdbx_seq_one_letter_code
_entity_poly.pdbx_strand_id
1 'polypeptide(L)'
;MESGILACPDCGSTSLSKAFSTPHLSKGGAKGDPDQKDASPASRGLNARIHAPAMAFDDEERSVFKAGDLPEHVRASLDRTMGRIRKHVETTCDYVGDQFAEEARRIHYGEAELRGIYGEASLEETEDLIDEGIDVLPLSGVRDKPDA
;
A
#
# COMPACT_ATOMS: atom_id res chain seq x y z
N MET A 1 -16.39 37.14 -31.36
CA MET A 1 -15.35 36.10 -31.23
C MET A 1 -15.90 35.08 -30.25
N GLU A 2 -16.38 33.97 -30.80
CA GLU A 2 -17.14 32.90 -30.15
C GLU A 2 -16.33 32.19 -29.06
N SER A 3 -16.85 32.17 -27.83
CA SER A 3 -16.36 31.32 -26.75
C SER A 3 -16.87 29.89 -26.99
N GLY A 4 -15.95 28.95 -27.20
CA GLY A 4 -16.24 27.54 -27.42
C GLY A 4 -17.13 26.95 -26.33
N ILE A 5 -18.25 26.36 -26.76
CA ILE A 5 -19.23 25.70 -25.88
C ILE A 5 -18.65 24.33 -25.51
N LEU A 6 -18.24 24.16 -24.26
CA LEU A 6 -17.90 22.85 -23.71
C LEU A 6 -19.20 22.13 -23.32
N ALA A 7 -19.36 20.89 -23.77
CA ALA A 7 -20.46 20.01 -23.40
C ALA A 7 -20.00 18.98 -22.35
N CYS A 8 -20.86 18.65 -21.38
CA CYS A 8 -20.59 17.58 -20.42
C CYS A 8 -20.46 16.24 -21.16
N PRO A 9 -19.36 15.48 -21.05
CA PRO A 9 -19.18 14.21 -21.75
C PRO A 9 -20.04 13.08 -21.17
N ASP A 10 -20.55 13.26 -19.96
CA ASP A 10 -21.34 12.26 -19.24
C ASP A 10 -22.84 12.37 -19.57
N CYS A 11 -23.38 13.60 -19.67
CA CYS A 11 -24.80 13.84 -19.88
C CYS A 11 -25.14 14.74 -21.07
N GLY A 12 -24.15 15.24 -21.81
CA GLY A 12 -24.35 16.06 -23.01
C GLY A 12 -24.87 17.48 -22.77
N SER A 13 -25.04 17.90 -21.52
CA SER A 13 -25.58 19.23 -21.22
C SER A 13 -24.58 20.35 -21.56
N THR A 14 -25.09 21.42 -22.16
CA THR A 14 -24.36 22.68 -22.44
C THR A 14 -24.76 23.81 -21.49
N SER A 15 -25.72 23.56 -20.59
CA SER A 15 -26.18 24.48 -19.55
C SER A 15 -25.34 24.31 -18.29
N LEU A 16 -24.28 25.12 -18.16
CA LEU A 16 -23.45 25.18 -16.96
C LEU A 16 -23.91 26.32 -16.06
N SER A 17 -24.03 26.05 -14.75
CA SER A 17 -24.27 27.06 -13.72
C SER A 17 -23.09 27.11 -12.73
N LYS A 18 -22.71 28.31 -12.28
CA LYS A 18 -21.66 28.48 -11.28
C LYS A 18 -22.27 28.33 -9.88
N ALA A 19 -21.76 27.39 -9.10
CA ALA A 19 -22.11 27.28 -7.69
C ALA A 19 -21.46 28.42 -6.87
N PHE A 20 -22.02 28.69 -5.69
CA PHE A 20 -21.42 29.60 -4.71
C PHE A 20 -20.05 29.05 -4.28
N SER A 21 -19.02 29.90 -4.33
CA SER A 21 -17.65 29.51 -3.98
C SER A 21 -17.41 29.67 -2.48
N THR A 22 -16.82 28.65 -1.85
CA THR A 22 -16.39 28.69 -0.44
C THR A 22 -15.15 29.60 -0.29
N PRO A 23 -15.07 30.44 0.77
CA PRO A 23 -13.89 31.27 1.00
C PRO A 23 -12.69 30.45 1.52
N HIS A 24 -11.50 31.01 1.31
CA HIS A 24 -10.19 30.42 1.59
C HIS A 24 -9.91 30.32 3.11
N LEU A 25 -9.70 29.11 3.65
CA LEU A 25 -9.30 28.88 5.05
C LEU A 25 -7.77 28.99 5.21
N SER A 26 -7.32 29.88 6.09
CA SER A 26 -5.90 30.01 6.51
C SER A 26 -5.65 29.33 7.86
N LYS A 27 -4.44 28.80 8.06
CA LYS A 27 -3.98 27.99 9.22
C LYS A 27 -3.54 28.84 10.43
N GLY A 28 -3.94 28.49 11.66
CA GLY A 28 -3.15 28.75 12.90
C GLY A 28 -3.91 29.13 14.20
N GLY A 29 -3.71 28.34 15.28
CA GLY A 29 -3.46 28.88 16.64
C GLY A 29 -4.51 28.82 17.78
N ALA A 30 -4.59 27.68 18.48
CA ALA A 30 -4.58 27.47 19.96
C ALA A 30 -5.66 28.05 20.95
N LYS A 31 -6.38 27.17 21.67
CA LYS A 31 -6.34 26.86 23.15
C LYS A 31 -7.68 26.29 23.70
N GLY A 32 -7.62 25.16 24.44
CA GLY A 32 -8.73 24.43 25.12
C GLY A 32 -9.27 25.12 26.38
N ASP A 33 -10.20 24.60 27.21
CA ASP A 33 -10.76 23.26 27.57
C ASP A 33 -11.97 23.54 28.54
N PRO A 34 -12.72 22.62 29.21
CA PRO A 34 -12.97 21.16 29.08
C PRO A 34 -14.47 20.85 28.83
N ASP A 35 -14.78 19.56 28.72
CA ASP A 35 -16.12 18.95 28.77
C ASP A 35 -16.78 18.70 27.40
N GLN A 36 -16.15 17.81 26.63
CA GLN A 36 -16.93 16.89 25.81
C GLN A 36 -16.20 15.54 25.70
N LYS A 37 -16.67 14.59 26.51
CA LYS A 37 -16.42 13.16 26.30
C LYS A 37 -17.29 12.72 25.12
N ASP A 38 -16.71 12.75 23.92
CA ASP A 38 -17.15 11.92 22.82
C ASP A 38 -15.90 11.31 22.18
N ALA A 39 -15.89 9.99 22.16
CA ALA A 39 -14.78 9.17 21.67
C ALA A 39 -14.34 9.64 20.28
N SER A 40 -13.07 10.04 20.20
CA SER A 40 -12.36 10.30 18.96
C SER A 40 -12.51 9.09 18.02
N PRO A 41 -12.95 9.26 16.75
CA PRO A 41 -12.67 8.24 15.75
C PRO A 41 -11.19 8.39 15.41
N ALA A 42 -10.33 7.81 16.24
CA ALA A 42 -8.98 7.48 15.86
C ALA A 42 -9.07 6.75 14.51
N SER A 43 -8.58 7.43 13.45
CA SER A 43 -8.08 6.86 12.20
C SER A 43 -8.61 5.47 11.90
N ARG A 44 -9.92 5.37 11.70
CA ARG A 44 -10.59 4.13 11.37
C ARG A 44 -10.63 4.08 9.86
N GLY A 45 -9.66 3.35 9.28
CA GLY A 45 -9.68 2.98 7.88
C GLY A 45 -8.59 3.62 7.01
N LEU A 46 -7.32 3.38 7.33
CA LEU A 46 -6.32 3.20 6.26
C LEU A 46 -5.64 1.83 6.31
N ASN A 47 -6.15 0.92 7.12
CA ASN A 47 -6.03 -0.52 6.96
C ASN A 47 -6.97 -0.96 5.84
N ALA A 48 -6.72 -0.39 4.65
CA ALA A 48 -7.12 -1.00 3.40
C ALA A 48 -6.29 -2.28 3.29
N ARG A 49 -6.88 -3.38 3.78
CA ARG A 49 -6.62 -4.76 3.40
C ARG A 49 -5.65 -4.86 2.20
N ILE A 50 -4.35 -4.87 2.47
CA ILE A 50 -3.36 -5.53 1.61
C ILE A 50 -3.30 -7.02 2.01
N HIS A 51 -4.29 -7.50 2.77
CA HIS A 51 -4.69 -8.89 2.74
C HIS A 51 -5.68 -8.95 1.60
N ALA A 52 -5.20 -9.31 0.41
CA ALA A 52 -6.09 -9.69 -0.68
C ALA A 52 -7.09 -10.69 -0.08
N PRO A 53 -8.39 -10.38 -0.01
CA PRO A 53 -9.32 -11.34 0.55
C PRO A 53 -9.21 -12.59 -0.31
N ALA A 54 -9.01 -13.74 0.33
CA ALA A 54 -9.33 -15.04 -0.25
C ALA A 54 -10.86 -15.10 -0.45
N MET A 55 -11.37 -14.24 -1.31
CA MET A 55 -12.67 -14.46 -1.93
C MET A 55 -12.45 -15.66 -2.83
N ALA A 56 -13.20 -16.73 -2.56
CA ALA A 56 -13.44 -17.79 -3.51
C ALA A 56 -14.10 -17.16 -4.74
N PHE A 57 -13.28 -16.60 -5.62
CA PHE A 57 -13.63 -16.36 -7.00
C PHE A 57 -13.54 -17.71 -7.68
N ASP A 58 -14.61 -18.13 -8.35
CA ASP A 58 -14.61 -19.31 -9.23
C ASP A 58 -13.34 -19.28 -10.11
N ASP A 59 -12.71 -20.44 -10.25
CA ASP A 59 -11.37 -20.67 -10.83
C ASP A 59 -11.15 -20.03 -12.22
N GLU A 60 -12.24 -19.65 -12.90
CA GLU A 60 -12.27 -19.06 -14.23
C GLU A 60 -11.97 -17.54 -14.27
N GLU A 61 -12.16 -16.78 -13.18
CA GLU A 61 -11.94 -15.32 -13.14
C GLU A 61 -10.76 -14.87 -12.25
N ARG A 62 -9.85 -15.79 -11.90
CA ARG A 62 -8.63 -15.49 -11.10
C ARG A 62 -7.57 -14.65 -11.83
N SER A 63 -7.76 -14.26 -13.09
CA SER A 63 -6.73 -13.49 -13.80
C SER A 63 -7.29 -12.63 -14.94
N VAL A 64 -7.93 -11.50 -14.60
CA VAL A 64 -8.22 -10.45 -15.59
C VAL A 64 -6.98 -9.57 -15.85
N PHE A 65 -5.94 -9.67 -15.02
CA PHE A 65 -4.64 -9.00 -15.25
C PHE A 65 -3.50 -10.01 -15.20
N LYS A 66 -3.25 -10.69 -16.33
CA LYS A 66 -1.96 -11.36 -16.52
C LYS A 66 -0.89 -10.28 -16.62
N ALA A 67 0.24 -10.45 -15.92
CA ALA A 67 1.42 -9.59 -16.08
C ALA A 67 1.91 -9.49 -17.54
N GLY A 68 1.48 -10.43 -18.39
CA GLY A 68 1.68 -10.45 -19.83
C GLY A 68 0.95 -9.34 -20.61
N ASP A 69 -0.22 -8.89 -20.16
CA ASP A 69 -1.14 -8.04 -20.94
C ASP A 69 -0.95 -6.54 -20.69
N LEU A 70 -0.07 -6.15 -19.77
CA LEU A 70 0.25 -4.73 -19.57
C LEU A 70 1.03 -4.18 -20.76
N PRO A 71 0.72 -2.95 -21.23
CA PRO A 71 1.53 -2.27 -22.23
C PRO A 71 2.99 -2.19 -21.79
N GLU A 72 3.92 -2.39 -22.73
CA GLU A 72 5.35 -2.47 -22.45
C GLU A 72 5.88 -1.28 -21.63
N HIS A 73 5.43 -0.06 -21.95
CA HIS A 73 5.84 1.15 -21.24
C HIS A 73 5.41 1.14 -19.76
N VAL A 74 4.27 0.54 -19.43
CA VAL A 74 3.79 0.38 -18.05
C VAL A 74 4.63 -0.67 -17.33
N ARG A 75 4.87 -1.83 -17.96
CA ARG A 75 5.71 -2.91 -17.40
C ARG A 75 7.12 -2.40 -17.09
N ALA A 76 7.77 -1.76 -18.05
CA ALA A 76 9.11 -1.20 -17.87
C ALA A 76 9.15 -0.09 -16.80
N SER A 77 8.06 0.64 -16.58
CA SER A 77 7.94 1.61 -15.49
C SER A 77 7.81 0.93 -14.13
N LEU A 78 7.01 -0.14 -14.05
CA LEU A 78 6.82 -0.94 -12.83
C LEU A 78 8.13 -1.63 -12.44
N ASP A 79 8.80 -2.31 -13.37
CA ASP A 79 10.08 -3.00 -13.11
C ASP A 79 11.14 -2.03 -12.58
N ARG A 80 11.24 -0.83 -13.18
CA ARG A 80 12.15 0.22 -12.70
C ARG A 80 11.79 0.71 -11.30
N THR A 81 10.51 0.85 -11.00
CA THR A 81 10.03 1.32 -9.69
C THR A 81 10.28 0.25 -8.62
N MET A 82 9.93 -1.00 -8.90
CA MET A 82 10.17 -2.13 -8.01
C MET A 82 11.67 -2.37 -7.78
N GLY A 83 12.50 -2.22 -8.80
CA GLY A 83 13.95 -2.29 -8.65
C GLY A 83 14.53 -1.22 -7.71
N ARG A 84 13.95 -0.01 -7.69
CA ARG A 84 14.35 1.05 -6.73
C ARG A 84 13.92 0.70 -5.31
N ILE A 85 12.69 0.21 -5.13
CA ILE A 85 12.17 -0.22 -3.82
C ILE A 85 13.07 -1.33 -3.26
N ARG A 86 13.36 -2.35 -4.06
CA ARG A 86 14.27 -3.43 -3.69
C ARG A 86 15.63 -2.90 -3.24
N LYS A 87 16.27 -2.05 -4.04
CA LYS A 87 17.57 -1.48 -3.69
C LYS A 87 17.52 -0.69 -2.38
N HIS A 88 16.41 0.01 -2.12
CA HIS A 88 16.24 0.74 -0.88
C HIS A 88 16.14 -0.20 0.33
N VAL A 89 15.39 -1.29 0.20
CA VAL A 89 15.31 -2.35 1.23
C VAL A 89 16.68 -2.97 1.48
N GLU A 90 17.38 -3.40 0.44
CA GLU A 90 18.72 -4.01 0.54
C GLU A 90 19.79 -3.09 1.17
N THR A 91 19.58 -1.78 1.16
CA THR A 91 20.55 -0.80 1.70
C THR A 91 20.18 -0.26 3.08
N THR A 92 18.93 -0.41 3.49
CA THR A 92 18.39 0.18 4.73
C THR A 92 18.01 -0.89 5.75
N CYS A 93 17.63 -2.07 5.28
CA CYS A 93 17.21 -3.20 6.10
C CYS A 93 18.32 -4.23 6.22
N ASP A 94 18.27 -5.02 7.29
CA ASP A 94 19.21 -6.10 7.54
C ASP A 94 18.74 -7.40 6.89
N TYR A 95 19.67 -8.10 6.22
CA TYR A 95 19.38 -9.42 5.67
C TYR A 95 19.49 -10.49 6.76
N VAL A 96 18.42 -11.27 6.95
CA VAL A 96 18.33 -12.30 7.98
C VAL A 96 18.19 -13.73 7.43
N GLY A 97 18.17 -13.88 6.10
CA GLY A 97 18.10 -15.20 5.44
C GLY A 97 16.84 -15.98 5.82
N ASP A 98 16.98 -17.28 6.05
CA ASP A 98 15.91 -18.21 6.43
C ASP A 98 15.33 -17.96 7.83
N GLN A 99 16.00 -17.17 8.67
CA GLN A 99 15.50 -16.82 10.01
C GLN A 99 14.47 -15.69 10.00
N PHE A 100 14.00 -15.25 8.83
CA PHE A 100 13.08 -14.11 8.72
C PHE A 100 11.83 -14.27 9.59
N ALA A 101 11.21 -15.45 9.61
CA ALA A 101 10.00 -15.68 10.39
C ALA A 101 10.25 -15.57 11.90
N GLU A 102 11.36 -16.12 12.39
CA GLU A 102 11.74 -16.00 13.79
C GLU A 102 12.07 -14.55 14.16
N GLU A 103 12.89 -13.87 13.36
CA GLU A 103 13.25 -12.47 13.58
C GLU A 103 12.04 -11.55 13.60
N ALA A 104 11.11 -11.74 12.67
CA ALA A 104 9.90 -10.95 12.58
C ALA A 104 9.05 -11.10 13.85
N ARG A 105 8.90 -12.33 14.37
CA ARG A 105 8.24 -12.57 15.66
C ARG A 105 8.98 -11.91 16.82
N ARG A 106 10.30 -12.05 16.91
CA ARG A 106 11.09 -11.43 17.99
C ARG A 106 10.93 -9.90 18.02
N ILE A 107 10.90 -9.27 16.85
CA ILE A 107 10.67 -7.83 16.74
C ILE A 107 9.22 -7.49 17.12
N HIS A 108 8.23 -8.27 16.68
CA HIS A 108 6.82 -8.06 17.02
C HIS A 108 6.54 -8.15 18.53
N TYR A 109 7.13 -9.13 19.22
CA TYR A 109 7.00 -9.30 20.67
C TYR A 109 7.93 -8.41 21.49
N GLY A 110 8.81 -7.62 20.84
CA GLY A 110 9.75 -6.72 21.52
C GLY A 110 10.95 -7.42 22.18
N GLU A 111 11.25 -8.65 21.77
CA GLU A 111 12.43 -9.42 22.20
C GLU A 111 13.71 -9.02 21.45
N ALA A 112 13.56 -8.35 20.30
CA ALA A 112 14.64 -7.80 19.50
C ALA A 112 14.46 -6.29 19.24
N GLU A 113 15.53 -5.61 18.85
CA GLU A 113 15.50 -4.19 18.50
C GLU A 113 14.64 -3.95 17.25
N LEU A 114 13.84 -2.88 17.29
CA LEU A 114 12.99 -2.47 16.17
C LEU A 114 13.86 -1.99 14.99
N ARG A 115 14.02 -2.84 13.98
CA ARG A 115 14.79 -2.56 12.76
C ARG A 115 14.10 -3.17 11.54
N GLY A 116 14.40 -2.64 10.35
CA GLY A 116 13.92 -3.23 9.11
C GLY A 116 14.68 -4.52 8.81
N ILE A 117 13.97 -5.62 8.59
CA ILE A 117 14.56 -6.91 8.20
C ILE A 117 14.01 -7.36 6.85
N TYR A 118 14.82 -8.09 6.08
CA TYR A 118 14.37 -8.79 4.89
C TYR A 118 15.06 -10.15 4.81
N GLY A 119 14.38 -11.13 4.24
CA GLY A 119 14.88 -12.49 4.20
C GLY A 119 13.97 -13.42 3.42
N GLU A 120 14.10 -14.70 3.72
CA GLU A 120 13.41 -15.81 3.08
C GLU A 120 12.43 -16.41 4.09
N ALA A 121 11.22 -16.71 3.63
CA ALA A 121 10.22 -17.43 4.39
C ALA A 121 9.46 -18.36 3.44
N SER A 122 9.11 -19.54 3.92
CA SER A 122 8.19 -20.42 3.20
C SER A 122 6.79 -19.82 3.14
N LEU A 123 5.94 -20.39 2.28
CA LEU A 123 4.56 -19.96 2.16
C LEU A 123 3.79 -20.18 3.48
N GLU A 124 3.99 -21.34 4.12
CA GLU A 124 3.38 -21.69 5.41
C GLU A 124 3.81 -20.72 6.50
N GLU A 125 5.11 -20.44 6.63
CA GLU A 125 5.60 -19.45 7.60
C GLU A 125 5.05 -18.04 7.32
N THR A 126 4.90 -17.67 6.05
CA THR A 126 4.33 -16.37 5.67
C THR A 126 2.85 -16.28 6.08
N GLU A 127 2.09 -17.37 5.92
CA GLU A 127 0.69 -17.46 6.35
C GLU A 127 0.59 -17.35 7.88
N ASP A 128 1.43 -18.09 8.61
CA ASP A 128 1.49 -18.03 10.07
C ASP A 128 1.80 -16.61 10.57
N LEU A 129 2.78 -15.92 9.96
CA LEU A 129 3.12 -14.53 10.32
C LEU A 129 1.92 -13.60 10.12
N ILE A 130 1.19 -13.76 9.02
CA ILE A 130 -0.01 -12.96 8.72
C ILE A 130 -1.11 -13.21 9.75
N ASP A 131 -1.33 -14.47 10.13
CA ASP A 131 -2.33 -14.87 11.12
C ASP A 131 -1.98 -14.39 12.53
N GLU A 132 -0.68 -14.35 12.87
CA GLU A 132 -0.15 -13.72 14.09
C GLU A 132 -0.31 -12.20 14.10
N GLY A 133 -0.59 -11.57 12.95
CA GLY A 133 -0.72 -10.12 12.81
C GLY A 133 0.61 -9.39 12.55
N ILE A 134 1.59 -10.11 11.99
CA ILE A 134 2.88 -9.57 11.57
C ILE A 134 2.80 -9.15 10.10
N ASP A 135 2.96 -7.86 9.83
CA ASP A 135 2.90 -7.29 8.49
C ASP A 135 4.11 -7.73 7.65
N VAL A 136 3.86 -8.52 6.61
CA VAL A 136 4.89 -9.02 5.67
C VAL A 136 4.53 -8.66 4.23
N LEU A 137 5.55 -8.36 3.42
CA LEU A 137 5.39 -7.99 2.01
C LEU A 137 6.32 -8.82 1.11
N PRO A 138 5.81 -9.47 0.05
CA PRO A 138 6.66 -10.16 -0.91
C PRO A 138 7.52 -9.16 -1.69
N LEU A 139 8.84 -9.35 -1.63
CA LEU A 139 9.78 -8.54 -2.39
C LEU A 139 9.92 -9.11 -3.81
N SER A 140 9.44 -8.38 -4.81
CA SER A 140 9.51 -8.83 -6.20
C SER A 140 10.96 -8.83 -6.71
N GLY A 141 11.50 -10.02 -6.97
CA GLY A 141 12.78 -10.18 -7.66
C GLY A 141 13.47 -11.47 -7.26
N VAL A 142 13.23 -12.53 -8.06
CA VAL A 142 13.98 -13.79 -8.02
C VAL A 142 15.48 -13.50 -7.97
N ARG A 143 16.04 -13.54 -6.77
CA ARG A 143 17.43 -13.87 -6.54
C ARG A 143 17.40 -14.85 -5.39
N ASP A 144 17.45 -16.14 -5.71
CA ASP A 144 18.32 -17.05 -4.98
C ASP A 144 19.67 -16.34 -4.88
N LYS A 145 20.05 -15.86 -3.70
CA LYS A 145 21.45 -15.55 -3.50
C LYS A 145 21.97 -16.27 -2.27
N PRO A 146 22.40 -17.53 -2.44
CA PRO A 146 23.47 -18.06 -1.63
C PRO A 146 24.79 -17.51 -2.20
N ASP A 147 25.41 -16.57 -1.51
CA ASP A 147 26.86 -16.36 -1.58
C ASP A 147 27.31 -15.87 -0.21
N ALA A 148 27.66 -16.84 0.62
CA ALA A 148 28.41 -16.67 1.87
C ALA A 148 29.80 -16.07 1.64
#